data_AF-A0A970NU10-F1
#
_entry.id   AF-A0A970NU10-F1
#
_cell.length_a   1.000
_cell.length_b   1.000
_cell.length_c   1.000
_cell.angle_alpha   90.00
_cell.angle_beta   90.00
_cell.angle_gamma   90.00
#
_symmetry.space_group_name_H-M   'P 1'
#
loop_
_entity.id
_entity.type
_entity.pdbx_description
1 polymer ?
#
loop_
_entity_poly.entity_id
_entity_poly.type
_entity_poly.pdbx_seq_one_letter_code
_entity_poly.pdbx_strand_id
1 'polypeptide(L)'
;MKHKKVLALVLSVLFVLICLAACGGSKQKSHVTKSDYEAIQDDMHSMSLKEIEKAFGIKGEKDEDSMKFFEEQGHDVEVYVWSGPTEEESVRVVFSENHKGDWRPSGITTSFK
;
A
#
# COMPACT_ATOMS: atom_id res chain seq x y z
N MET A 1 -61.77 -1.29 30.87
CA MET A 1 -60.51 -0.73 30.33
C MET A 1 -59.65 -1.89 29.87
N LYS A 2 -59.46 -2.06 28.55
CA LYS A 2 -58.87 -3.26 27.93
C LYS A 2 -57.44 -2.98 27.51
N HIS A 3 -56.53 -3.88 27.92
CA HIS A 3 -55.11 -3.90 27.60
C HIS A 3 -54.85 -3.84 26.08
N LYS A 4 -54.02 -2.88 25.64
CA LYS A 4 -53.31 -2.97 24.37
C LYS A 4 -51.92 -3.53 24.65
N LYS A 5 -51.75 -4.80 24.33
CA LYS A 5 -50.47 -5.51 24.36
C LYS A 5 -49.88 -5.51 22.95
N VAL A 6 -48.55 -5.41 22.92
CA VAL A 6 -47.62 -5.92 21.92
C VAL A 6 -47.61 -5.19 20.57
N LEU A 7 -46.72 -4.19 20.47
CA LEU A 7 -46.07 -3.86 19.20
C LEU A 7 -44.69 -3.23 19.46
N ALA A 8 -43.79 -4.00 20.05
CA ALA A 8 -42.39 -3.57 20.23
C ALA A 8 -41.46 -4.80 20.32
N LEU A 9 -41.63 -5.76 19.42
CA LEU A 9 -40.89 -7.02 19.44
C LEU A 9 -40.44 -7.41 18.02
N VAL A 10 -39.78 -6.48 17.34
CA VAL A 10 -39.05 -6.76 16.07
C VAL A 10 -37.73 -5.99 15.96
N LEU A 11 -37.46 -4.96 16.78
CA LEU A 11 -36.25 -4.13 16.62
C LEU A 11 -35.01 -4.58 17.41
N SER A 12 -35.09 -5.63 18.23
CA SER A 12 -34.00 -6.01 19.15
C SER A 12 -33.26 -7.31 18.81
N VAL A 13 -33.56 -7.95 17.67
CA VAL A 13 -32.87 -9.21 17.25
C VAL A 13 -32.03 -9.02 15.97
N LEU A 14 -32.17 -7.90 15.24
CA LEU A 14 -31.41 -7.66 14.01
C LEU A 14 -30.09 -6.89 14.20
N PHE A 15 -29.61 -6.74 15.44
CA PHE A 15 -28.38 -5.97 15.74
C PHE A 15 -27.25 -6.81 16.37
N VAL A 16 -27.42 -8.13 16.49
CA VAL A 16 -26.46 -9.01 17.19
C VAL A 16 -25.64 -9.89 16.23
N LEU A 17 -25.83 -9.79 14.91
CA LEU A 17 -25.27 -10.76 13.95
C LEU A 17 -24.31 -10.22 12.87
N ILE A 18 -23.79 -8.98 12.98
CA ILE A 18 -22.79 -8.46 12.02
C ILE A 18 -21.39 -8.25 12.62
N CYS A 19 -21.19 -8.40 13.93
CA CYS A 19 -19.86 -8.21 14.53
C CYS A 19 -18.94 -9.45 14.51
N LEU A 20 -19.31 -10.51 13.78
CA LEU A 20 -18.56 -11.79 13.74
C LEU A 20 -18.05 -12.16 12.34
N ALA A 21 -17.78 -11.16 11.49
CA ALA A 21 -17.11 -11.38 10.21
C ALA A 21 -16.11 -10.26 9.87
N ALA A 22 -15.22 -9.95 10.80
CA ALA A 22 -13.93 -9.32 10.48
C ALA A 22 -12.89 -9.60 11.58
N CYS A 23 -12.92 -10.79 12.18
CA CYS A 23 -11.74 -11.32 12.87
C CYS A 23 -10.77 -11.89 11.83
N GLY A 24 -10.39 -11.05 10.88
CA GLY A 24 -9.28 -11.24 9.97
C GLY A 24 -8.37 -10.06 10.24
N GLY A 25 -7.75 -10.04 11.43
CA GLY A 25 -6.69 -9.11 11.74
C GLY A 25 -5.54 -9.40 10.79
N SER A 26 -5.62 -8.88 9.57
CA SER A 26 -4.50 -8.78 8.65
C SER A 26 -3.48 -7.95 9.42
N LYS A 27 -2.52 -8.65 10.03
CA LYS A 27 -1.36 -8.04 10.66
C LYS A 27 -0.85 -7.01 9.65
N GLN A 28 -0.94 -5.75 10.02
CA GLN A 28 -0.46 -4.67 9.19
C GLN A 28 1.00 -4.98 8.91
N LYS A 29 1.28 -5.29 7.64
CA LYS A 29 2.62 -5.65 7.20
C LYS A 29 3.52 -4.44 7.46
N SER A 30 4.76 -4.69 7.88
CA SER A 30 5.71 -3.62 8.21
C SER A 30 6.87 -3.51 7.23
N HIS A 31 7.04 -4.51 6.37
CA HIS A 31 8.16 -4.60 5.43
C HIS A 31 7.74 -5.37 4.17
N VAL A 32 8.40 -5.10 3.05
CA VAL A 32 8.26 -5.84 1.79
C VAL A 32 9.20 -7.04 1.80
N THR A 33 8.76 -8.21 1.35
CA THR A 33 9.61 -9.39 1.20
C THR A 33 10.05 -9.56 -0.25
N LYS A 34 11.10 -10.36 -0.47
CA LYS A 34 11.54 -10.75 -1.82
C LYS A 34 10.41 -11.32 -2.67
N SER A 35 9.57 -12.19 -2.08
CA SER A 35 8.43 -12.78 -2.78
C SER A 35 7.38 -11.76 -3.19
N ASP A 36 7.19 -10.68 -2.42
CA ASP A 36 6.23 -9.62 -2.79
C ASP A 36 6.73 -8.79 -3.97
N TYR A 37 8.04 -8.50 -3.98
CA TYR A 37 8.69 -7.83 -5.10
C TYR A 37 8.65 -8.69 -6.35
N GLU A 38 9.06 -9.96 -6.27
CA GLU A 38 9.06 -10.89 -7.40
C GLU A 38 7.66 -11.10 -7.99
N ALA A 39 6.60 -11.00 -7.17
CA ALA A 39 5.22 -11.12 -7.63
C ALA A 39 4.75 -9.99 -8.56
N ILE A 40 5.41 -8.82 -8.54
CA ILE A 40 5.03 -7.67 -9.38
C ILE A 40 6.17 -7.13 -10.25
N GLN A 41 7.40 -7.65 -10.13
CA GLN A 41 8.59 -7.05 -10.74
C GLN A 41 8.47 -6.84 -12.26
N ASP A 42 7.83 -7.78 -12.97
CA ASP A 42 7.69 -7.72 -14.42
C ASP A 42 6.71 -6.64 -14.87
N ASP A 43 5.68 -6.36 -14.05
CA ASP A 43 4.62 -5.40 -14.36
C ASP A 43 4.89 -4.02 -13.76
N MET A 44 5.86 -3.90 -12.84
CA MET A 44 6.01 -2.74 -11.97
C MET A 44 6.20 -1.43 -12.74
N HIS A 45 6.89 -1.44 -13.89
CA HIS A 45 7.04 -0.25 -14.75
C HIS A 45 5.73 0.31 -15.31
N SER A 46 4.67 -0.49 -15.36
CA SER A 46 3.35 -0.07 -15.81
C SER A 46 2.45 0.45 -14.68
N MET A 47 2.83 0.16 -13.42
CA MET A 47 2.02 0.44 -12.25
C MET A 47 2.18 1.88 -11.75
N SER A 48 1.11 2.42 -11.17
CA SER A 48 1.14 3.63 -10.36
C SER A 48 1.66 3.34 -8.95
N LEU A 49 2.07 4.39 -8.22
CA LEU A 49 2.46 4.27 -6.81
C LEU A 49 1.40 3.56 -5.97
N LYS A 50 0.12 3.91 -6.13
CA LYS A 50 -0.99 3.30 -5.37
C LYS A 50 -1.14 1.81 -5.66
N GLU A 51 -0.87 1.37 -6.89
CA GLU A 51 -0.94 -0.04 -7.25
C GLU A 51 0.23 -0.81 -6.63
N ILE A 52 1.43 -0.22 -6.60
CA ILE A 52 2.60 -0.80 -5.92
C ILE A 52 2.36 -0.90 -4.41
N GLU A 53 1.91 0.17 -3.76
CA GLU A 53 1.59 0.17 -2.33
C GLU A 53 0.51 -0.85 -1.98
N LYS A 54 -0.49 -1.01 -2.85
CA LYS A 54 -1.54 -2.02 -2.68
C LYS A 54 -0.98 -3.44 -2.82
N ALA A 55 -0.09 -3.68 -3.77
CA ALA A 55 0.55 -4.98 -3.96
C ALA A 55 1.47 -5.36 -2.79
N PHE A 56 2.27 -4.41 -2.30
CA PHE A 56 3.12 -4.62 -1.13
C PHE A 56 2.33 -4.67 0.18
N GLY A 57 1.14 -4.06 0.22
CA GLY A 57 0.30 -3.96 1.41
C GLY A 57 0.82 -2.92 2.42
N ILE A 58 1.74 -2.06 2.01
CA ILE A 58 2.38 -1.02 2.82
C ILE A 58 2.69 0.22 1.97
N LYS A 59 2.68 1.38 2.61
CA LYS A 59 3.05 2.64 1.95
C LYS A 59 4.56 2.75 1.80
N GLY A 60 4.99 3.39 0.73
CA GLY A 60 6.40 3.74 0.53
C GLY A 60 6.76 4.99 1.33
N GLU A 61 8.00 5.05 1.80
CA GLU A 61 8.57 6.24 2.42
C GLU A 61 9.29 7.06 1.35
N LYS A 62 9.11 8.39 1.36
CA LYS A 62 9.85 9.27 0.44
C LYS A 62 11.32 9.33 0.84
N ASP A 63 12.21 9.18 -0.12
CA ASP A 63 13.65 9.37 0.08
C ASP A 63 14.09 10.74 -0.43
N GLU A 64 14.04 11.72 0.47
CA GLU A 64 14.35 13.13 0.17
C GLU A 64 15.80 13.35 -0.28
N ASP A 65 16.74 12.59 0.28
CA ASP A 65 18.15 12.68 -0.08
C ASP A 65 18.38 12.24 -1.54
N SER A 66 17.73 11.16 -1.96
CA SER A 66 17.77 10.69 -3.34
C SER A 66 17.08 11.66 -4.29
N MET A 67 15.91 12.19 -3.92
CA MET A 67 15.21 13.20 -4.73
C MET A 67 16.09 14.44 -4.94
N LYS A 68 16.73 14.95 -3.89
CA LYS A 68 17.65 16.08 -3.97
C LYS A 68 18.85 15.79 -4.87
N PHE A 69 19.43 14.59 -4.78
CA PHE A 69 20.53 14.18 -5.66
C PHE A 69 20.14 14.20 -7.15
N PHE A 70 18.93 13.76 -7.49
CA PHE A 70 18.42 13.81 -8.86
C PHE A 70 18.08 15.24 -9.29
N GLU A 71 17.50 16.05 -8.40
CA GLU A 71 17.19 17.46 -8.65
C GLU A 71 18.46 18.27 -8.96
N GLU A 72 19.56 18.03 -8.24
CA GLU A 72 20.87 18.64 -8.48
C GLU A 72 21.45 18.27 -9.87
N GLN A 73 20.98 17.18 -10.48
CA GLN A 73 21.32 16.77 -11.84
C GLN A 73 20.32 17.24 -12.90
N GLY A 74 19.29 18.00 -12.49
CA GLY A 74 18.26 18.53 -13.39
C GLY A 74 17.14 17.52 -13.71
N HIS A 75 16.94 16.52 -12.85
CA HIS A 75 15.85 15.55 -12.98
C HIS A 75 14.76 15.82 -11.95
N ASP A 76 13.51 15.93 -12.41
CA ASP A 76 12.33 15.96 -11.55
C ASP A 76 11.80 14.54 -11.35
N VAL A 77 12.00 14.01 -10.14
CA VAL A 77 11.65 12.62 -9.78
C VAL A 77 11.06 12.55 -8.38
N GLU A 78 10.22 11.54 -8.13
CA GLU A 78 9.88 11.12 -6.78
C GLU A 78 10.55 9.78 -6.48
N VAL A 79 11.19 9.65 -5.32
CA VAL A 79 11.86 8.40 -4.92
C VAL A 79 11.17 7.83 -3.69
N TYR A 80 10.76 6.57 -3.78
CA TYR A 80 10.09 5.83 -2.71
C TYR A 80 10.89 4.60 -2.31
N VAL A 81 10.92 4.33 -1.00
CA VAL A 81 11.61 3.19 -0.40
C VAL A 81 10.64 2.37 0.42
N TRP A 82 10.73 1.05 0.27
CA TRP A 82 10.06 0.07 1.12
C TRP A 82 11.12 -0.78 1.80
N SER A 83 11.14 -0.74 3.13
CA SER A 83 12.08 -1.53 3.94
C SER A 83 11.78 -3.02 3.84
N GLY A 84 12.84 -3.83 3.77
CA GLY A 84 12.80 -5.28 3.78
C GLY A 84 12.72 -5.87 5.20
N PRO A 85 12.79 -7.21 5.32
CA PRO A 85 12.79 -7.88 6.62
C PRO A 85 13.99 -7.52 7.50
N THR A 86 15.09 -7.08 6.89
CA THR A 86 16.31 -6.62 7.56
C THR A 86 16.61 -5.16 7.18
N GLU A 87 17.38 -4.44 8.01
CA GLU A 87 17.75 -3.03 7.77
C GLU A 87 18.56 -2.82 6.48
N GLU A 88 19.22 -3.86 5.98
CA GLU A 88 20.00 -3.82 4.74
C GLU A 88 19.17 -4.09 3.49
N GLU A 89 17.96 -4.62 3.64
CA GLU A 89 17.08 -5.02 2.54
C GLU A 89 16.05 -3.93 2.26
N SER A 90 15.81 -3.64 0.98
CA SER A 90 14.82 -2.68 0.55
C SER A 90 14.44 -2.87 -0.91
N VAL A 91 13.32 -2.23 -1.29
CA VAL A 91 12.97 -1.92 -2.68
C VAL A 91 12.91 -0.40 -2.79
N ARG A 92 13.63 0.15 -3.78
CA ARG A 92 13.65 1.58 -4.09
C ARG A 92 13.13 1.78 -5.50
N VAL A 93 12.17 2.69 -5.63
CA VAL A 93 11.53 3.00 -6.91
C VAL A 93 11.64 4.49 -7.17
N VAL A 94 12.21 4.83 -8.32
CA VAL A 94 12.26 6.18 -8.87
C VAL A 94 11.08 6.33 -9.82
N PHE A 95 10.24 7.33 -9.56
CA PHE A 95 9.15 7.74 -10.43
C PHE A 95 9.56 9.00 -11.19
N SER A 96 9.27 9.03 -12.47
CA SER A 96 9.35 10.23 -13.29
C SER A 96 8.07 10.40 -14.09
N GLU A 97 7.77 11.64 -14.46
CA GLU A 97 6.64 11.94 -15.34
C GLU A 97 6.89 11.39 -16.75
N ASN A 98 5.90 10.68 -17.30
CA ASN A 98 5.95 10.21 -18.69
C ASN A 98 5.41 11.27 -19.66
N HIS A 99 5.42 10.98 -20.97
CA HIS A 99 4.93 11.91 -22.01
C HIS A 99 3.44 12.29 -21.91
N LYS A 100 2.67 11.65 -21.03
CA LYS A 100 1.25 11.92 -20.78
C LYS A 100 1.01 12.72 -19.50
N GLY A 101 2.06 13.03 -18.74
CA GLY A 101 1.93 13.64 -17.43
C GLY A 101 1.70 12.63 -16.29
N ASP A 102 1.78 11.32 -16.55
CA ASP A 102 1.60 10.31 -15.52
C ASP A 102 2.95 9.93 -14.90
N TRP A 103 3.01 9.98 -13.57
CA TRP A 103 4.15 9.50 -12.81
C TRP A 103 4.23 7.97 -12.84
N ARG A 104 5.35 7.43 -13.34
CA ARG A 104 5.59 5.99 -13.50
C ARG A 104 7.00 5.60 -13.07
N PRO A 105 7.21 4.35 -12.62
CA PRO A 105 8.54 3.85 -12.30
C PRO A 105 9.45 3.89 -13.52
N SER A 106 10.56 4.62 -13.38
CA SER A 106 11.61 4.76 -14.39
C SER A 106 12.93 4.09 -13.96
N GLY A 107 13.12 3.87 -12.66
CA GLY A 107 14.24 3.12 -12.12
C GLY A 107 13.81 2.31 -10.89
N ILE A 108 14.29 1.08 -10.78
CA ILE A 108 13.93 0.16 -9.70
C ILE A 108 15.20 -0.53 -9.24
N THR A 109 15.50 -0.47 -7.94
CA THR A 109 16.62 -1.18 -7.33
C THR A 109 16.16 -1.94 -6.10
N THR A 110 16.79 -3.08 -5.84
CA THR A 110 16.52 -3.91 -4.67
C THR A 110 17.84 -4.39 -4.05
N SER A 111 17.82 -4.60 -2.74
CA SER A 111 18.95 -5.14 -1.97
C SER A 111 18.65 -6.49 -1.28
N PHE A 112 17.60 -7.21 -1.71
CA PHE A 112 17.32 -8.55 -1.18
C PHE A 112 18.47 -9.52 -1.42
N LYS A 113 18.73 -10.40 -0.45
CA LYS A 113 19.76 -11.45 -0.54
C LYS A 113 19.24 -12.76 -1.14
#